data_AF-A0A961QBI1-F1
#
_entry.id   AF-A0A961QBI1-F1
#
_cell.length_a   1.000
_cell.length_b   1.000
_cell.length_c   1.000
_cell.angle_alpha   90.00
_cell.angle_beta   90.00
_cell.angle_gamma   90.00
#
_symmetry.space_group_name_H-M   'P 1'
#
loop_
_entity.id
_entity.type
_entity.pdbx_description
1 polymer ?
#
loop_
_entity_poly.entity_id
_entity_poly.type
_entity_poly.pdbx_seq_one_letter_code
_entity_poly.pdbx_strand_id
1 'polypeptide(L)'
;MFEGVLYFALGFLAAALIALMISPAIWNRAVVLTKRRIESSVPLTLNEVQADKDQLRAEFAMSTRRLELSIEQLQEKAARQVIEINRKRDELAKLAEEGRTKIRTVEDLDARGADLRARLAQREEQLEKTGQELDRTRQQLDKRGHELEEMQSKLTRIQNESDSHRIELVAKQTSLDDVSDQVSAAEARRKSLEGEVTELRATVKRLEADLASAKARGRDAEERAERTRTLNSQLEENLEAGERNVSRLRAAGLSEDESSNELTRLLMEERKRTDKLEADLARATLRMETILTDASNENVSKAMTVLNKEKSELRGKLKTITAERDALKQSVDDLAMRSGAEWEDERKENAVLRERMNDLAARVTAMTAAMEGPDSPISDILEKAAKDPSGDGNTLADRIRALQDAARVKQAT
;
A
#
# COMPACT_ATOMS: atom_id res chain seq x y z
N MET A 1 121.82 3.43 -149.78
CA MET A 1 120.63 3.76 -148.96
C MET A 1 119.36 2.99 -149.38
N PHE A 2 119.27 2.42 -150.59
CA PHE A 2 118.08 1.67 -151.03
C PHE A 2 117.96 0.24 -150.46
N GLU A 3 119.07 -0.38 -150.09
CA GLU A 3 119.10 -1.76 -149.58
C GLU A 3 118.34 -1.93 -148.25
N GLY A 4 118.47 -0.97 -147.32
CA GLY A 4 117.77 -1.03 -146.02
C GLY A 4 116.25 -0.87 -146.12
N VAL A 5 115.76 -0.07 -147.08
CA VAL A 5 114.33 0.09 -147.33
C VAL A 5 113.72 -1.20 -147.89
N LEU A 6 114.46 -1.93 -148.73
CA LEU A 6 114.01 -3.20 -149.29
C LEU A 6 113.89 -4.29 -148.21
N TYR A 7 114.88 -4.41 -147.31
CA TYR A 7 114.79 -5.35 -146.19
C TYR A 7 113.65 -5.01 -145.21
N PHE A 8 113.40 -3.71 -144.96
CA PHE A 8 112.27 -3.28 -144.13
C PHE A 8 110.92 -3.60 -144.80
N ALA A 9 110.77 -3.31 -146.10
CA ALA A 9 109.56 -3.62 -146.85
C ALA A 9 109.32 -5.14 -146.92
N LEU A 10 110.36 -5.94 -147.16
CA LEU A 10 110.29 -7.40 -147.15
C LEU A 10 109.91 -7.94 -145.76
N GLY A 11 110.53 -7.41 -144.70
CA GLY A 11 110.21 -7.77 -143.32
C GLY A 11 108.77 -7.40 -142.93
N PHE A 12 108.29 -6.22 -143.34
CA PHE A 12 106.90 -5.81 -143.13
C PHE A 12 105.92 -6.70 -143.88
N LEU A 13 106.22 -7.06 -145.12
CA LEU A 13 105.37 -7.91 -145.93
C LEU A 13 105.33 -9.35 -145.37
N ALA A 14 106.48 -9.85 -144.88
CA ALA A 14 106.54 -11.12 -144.17
C ALA A 14 105.73 -11.10 -142.85
N ALA A 15 105.84 -10.03 -142.06
CA ALA A 15 105.08 -9.88 -140.82
C ALA A 15 103.57 -9.75 -141.08
N ALA A 16 103.18 -8.99 -142.12
CA ALA A 16 101.79 -8.87 -142.54
C ALA A 16 101.22 -10.22 -143.00
N LEU A 17 102.03 -11.01 -143.71
CA LEU A 17 101.63 -12.35 -144.15
C LEU A 17 101.45 -13.31 -142.97
N ILE A 18 102.34 -13.26 -141.97
CA ILE A 18 102.19 -14.01 -140.70
C ILE A 18 100.95 -13.54 -139.92
N ALA A 19 100.72 -12.23 -139.80
CA ALA A 19 99.54 -11.70 -139.11
C ALA A 19 98.23 -12.11 -139.80
N LEU A 20 98.21 -12.13 -141.13
CA LEU A 20 97.05 -12.54 -141.92
C LEU A 20 96.81 -14.05 -141.80
N MET A 21 97.86 -14.85 -141.60
CA MET A 21 97.76 -16.28 -141.33
C MET A 21 97.23 -16.58 -139.91
N ILE A 22 97.54 -15.72 -138.92
CA ILE A 22 97.10 -15.89 -137.52
C ILE A 22 95.70 -15.30 -137.27
N SER A 23 95.31 -14.24 -137.97
CA SER A 23 94.02 -13.56 -137.81
C SER A 23 92.78 -14.49 -137.82
N PRO A 24 92.67 -15.48 -138.74
CA PRO A 24 91.56 -16.43 -138.75
C PRO A 24 91.50 -17.29 -137.48
N ALA A 25 92.64 -17.65 -136.90
CA ALA A 25 92.69 -18.51 -135.71
C ALA A 25 92.20 -17.78 -134.45
N ILE A 26 92.56 -16.49 -134.31
CA ILE A 26 92.11 -15.65 -133.20
C ILE A 26 90.60 -15.40 -133.31
N TRP A 27 90.11 -15.08 -134.52
CA TRP A 27 88.69 -14.82 -134.76
C TRP A 27 87.82 -16.06 -134.49
N ASN A 28 88.24 -17.23 -135.00
CA ASN A 28 87.55 -18.49 -134.74
C ASN A 28 87.46 -18.82 -133.24
N ARG A 29 88.52 -18.54 -132.47
CA ARG A 29 88.53 -18.78 -131.03
C ARG A 29 87.63 -17.82 -130.25
N ALA A 30 87.56 -16.54 -130.65
CA ALA A 30 86.66 -15.56 -130.06
C ALA A 30 85.17 -15.92 -130.31
N VAL A 31 84.84 -16.40 -131.51
CA VAL A 31 83.48 -16.86 -131.86
C VAL A 31 83.08 -18.08 -131.02
N VAL A 32 83.98 -19.04 -130.79
CA VAL A 32 83.68 -20.22 -129.96
C VAL A 32 83.41 -19.85 -128.51
N LEU A 33 84.19 -18.94 -127.92
CA LEU A 33 84.00 -18.52 -126.53
C LEU A 33 82.71 -17.72 -126.32
N THR A 34 82.38 -16.83 -127.26
CA THR A 34 81.12 -16.06 -127.22
C THR A 34 79.91 -16.96 -127.45
N LYS A 35 79.99 -17.90 -128.40
CA LYS A 35 78.97 -18.93 -128.61
C LYS A 35 78.75 -19.76 -127.34
N ARG A 36 79.81 -20.29 -126.73
CA ARG A 36 79.69 -21.07 -125.47
C ARG A 36 79.08 -20.28 -124.31
N ARG A 37 79.36 -18.97 -124.20
CA ARG A 37 78.82 -18.11 -123.13
C ARG A 37 77.33 -17.79 -123.34
N ILE A 38 76.91 -17.63 -124.58
CA ILE A 38 75.50 -17.46 -124.94
C ILE A 38 74.76 -18.79 -124.74
N GLU A 39 75.38 -19.90 -125.13
CA GLU A 39 74.81 -21.25 -124.95
C GLU A 39 74.59 -21.62 -123.48
N SER A 40 75.40 -21.10 -122.55
CA SER A 40 75.19 -21.34 -121.11
C SER A 40 74.18 -20.40 -120.45
N SER A 41 73.72 -19.34 -121.14
CA SER A 41 72.82 -18.33 -120.58
C SER A 41 71.45 -18.30 -121.24
N VAL A 42 71.28 -19.03 -122.35
CA VAL A 42 70.04 -19.09 -123.12
C VAL A 42 69.61 -20.55 -123.22
N PRO A 43 68.37 -20.92 -122.83
CA PRO A 43 67.89 -22.28 -123.01
C PRO A 43 67.78 -22.57 -124.51
N LEU A 44 68.58 -23.53 -125.00
CA LEU A 44 68.63 -23.90 -126.42
C LEU A 44 67.77 -25.12 -126.76
N THR A 45 67.25 -25.83 -125.75
CA THR A 45 66.43 -27.04 -125.95
C THR A 45 64.98 -26.82 -125.52
N LEU A 46 64.05 -27.37 -126.31
CA LEU A 46 62.61 -27.29 -126.03
C LEU A 46 62.25 -27.94 -124.67
N ASN A 47 63.02 -28.94 -124.24
CA ASN A 47 62.82 -29.66 -122.98
C ASN A 47 63.18 -28.80 -121.76
N GLU A 48 64.26 -28.01 -121.82
CA GLU A 48 64.64 -27.08 -120.73
C GLU A 48 63.61 -25.96 -120.57
N VAL A 49 63.10 -25.42 -121.68
CA VAL A 49 62.01 -24.41 -121.64
C VAL A 49 60.72 -25.00 -121.06
N GLN A 50 60.43 -26.27 -121.34
CA GLN A 50 59.28 -26.96 -120.73
C GLN A 50 59.49 -27.19 -119.23
N ALA A 51 60.71 -27.58 -118.81
CA ALA A 51 61.05 -27.75 -117.41
C ALA A 51 60.94 -26.44 -116.61
N ASP A 52 61.45 -25.32 -117.12
CA ASP A 52 61.32 -24.00 -116.48
C ASP A 52 59.85 -23.56 -116.40
N LYS A 53 59.06 -23.84 -117.43
CA LYS A 53 57.63 -23.54 -117.45
C LYS A 53 56.87 -24.36 -116.42
N ASP A 54 57.19 -25.65 -116.29
CA ASP A 54 56.55 -26.53 -115.32
C ASP A 54 57.05 -26.24 -113.89
N GLN A 55 58.31 -25.82 -113.72
CA GLN A 55 58.82 -25.29 -112.45
C GLN A 55 58.07 -24.03 -112.03
N LEU A 56 57.93 -23.04 -112.93
CA LEU A 56 57.15 -21.82 -112.66
C LEU A 56 55.69 -22.15 -112.31
N ARG A 57 55.06 -23.09 -113.04
CA ARG A 57 53.71 -23.57 -112.71
C ARG A 57 53.65 -24.20 -111.32
N ALA A 58 54.64 -25.00 -110.95
CA ALA A 58 54.72 -25.60 -109.63
C ALA A 58 54.93 -24.56 -108.53
N GLU A 59 55.80 -23.56 -108.74
CA GLU A 59 56.02 -22.45 -107.82
C GLU A 59 54.76 -21.60 -107.63
N PHE A 60 54.05 -21.27 -108.73
CA PHE A 60 52.76 -20.58 -108.66
C PHE A 60 51.69 -21.43 -107.97
N ALA A 61 51.62 -22.73 -108.27
CA ALA A 61 50.66 -23.62 -107.62
C ALA A 61 50.94 -23.76 -106.12
N MET A 62 52.21 -23.91 -105.72
CA MET A 62 52.62 -24.02 -104.31
C MET A 62 52.43 -22.71 -103.55
N SER A 63 52.77 -21.56 -104.13
CA SER A 63 52.55 -20.25 -103.50
C SER A 63 51.06 -19.95 -103.36
N THR A 64 50.24 -20.28 -104.38
CA THR A 64 48.79 -20.18 -104.31
C THR A 64 48.24 -21.08 -103.20
N ARG A 65 48.67 -22.36 -103.15
CA ARG A 65 48.25 -23.29 -102.10
C ARG A 65 48.67 -22.82 -100.70
N ARG A 66 49.87 -22.26 -100.57
CA ARG A 66 50.36 -21.72 -99.29
C ARG A 66 49.55 -20.50 -98.86
N LEU A 67 49.15 -19.63 -99.80
CA LEU A 67 48.27 -18.50 -99.53
C LEU A 67 46.87 -18.97 -99.12
N GLU A 68 46.26 -19.91 -99.85
CA GLU A 68 44.97 -20.51 -99.49
C GLU A 68 44.99 -21.08 -98.07
N LEU A 69 46.00 -21.89 -97.73
CA LEU A 69 46.16 -22.44 -96.38
C LEU A 69 46.34 -21.34 -95.33
N SER A 70 47.07 -20.27 -95.64
CA SER A 70 47.24 -19.15 -94.70
C SER A 70 45.93 -18.38 -94.49
N ILE A 71 45.13 -18.20 -95.54
CA ILE A 71 43.81 -17.57 -95.47
C ILE A 71 42.87 -18.44 -94.63
N GLU A 72 42.86 -19.75 -94.86
CA GLU A 72 42.06 -20.71 -94.09
C GLU A 72 42.44 -20.69 -92.60
N GLN A 73 43.75 -20.68 -92.28
CA GLN A 73 44.23 -20.56 -90.89
C GLN A 73 43.84 -19.21 -90.25
N LEU A 74 43.89 -18.11 -91.00
CA LEU A 74 43.46 -16.79 -90.51
C LEU A 74 41.95 -16.73 -90.30
N GLN A 75 41.16 -17.32 -91.19
CA GLN A 75 39.71 -17.43 -91.05
C GLN A 75 39.34 -18.29 -89.83
N GLU A 76 40.03 -19.41 -89.61
CA GLU A 76 39.80 -20.25 -88.42
C GLU A 76 40.15 -19.49 -87.13
N LYS A 77 41.27 -18.77 -87.09
CA LYS A 77 41.65 -17.92 -85.95
C LYS A 77 40.62 -16.81 -85.71
N ALA A 78 40.16 -16.14 -86.77
CA ALA A 78 39.13 -15.11 -86.67
C ALA A 78 37.81 -15.68 -86.15
N ALA A 79 37.37 -16.84 -86.62
CA ALA A 79 36.18 -17.53 -86.14
C ALA A 79 36.30 -17.88 -84.64
N ARG A 80 37.45 -18.42 -84.22
CA ARG A 80 37.74 -18.71 -82.79
C ARG A 80 37.69 -17.43 -81.95
N GLN A 81 38.32 -16.36 -82.41
CA GLN A 81 38.29 -15.07 -81.71
C GLN A 81 36.88 -14.48 -81.60
N VAL A 82 36.06 -14.57 -82.63
CA VAL A 82 34.66 -14.12 -82.58
C VAL A 82 33.87 -14.91 -81.54
N ILE A 83 34.06 -16.24 -81.46
CA ILE A 83 33.43 -17.07 -80.44
C ILE A 83 33.89 -16.67 -79.04
N GLU A 84 35.19 -16.44 -78.83
CA GLU A 84 35.71 -15.97 -77.54
C GLU A 84 35.19 -14.59 -77.16
N ILE A 85 35.13 -13.64 -78.10
CA ILE A 85 34.56 -12.31 -77.87
C ILE A 85 33.09 -12.43 -77.47
N ASN A 86 32.30 -13.28 -78.12
CA ASN A 86 30.91 -13.48 -77.77
C ASN A 86 30.76 -14.10 -76.37
N ARG A 87 31.57 -15.12 -76.03
CA ARG A 87 31.60 -15.68 -74.66
C ARG A 87 31.94 -14.63 -73.61
N LYS A 88 32.94 -13.78 -73.87
CA LYS A 88 33.33 -12.68 -72.97
C LYS A 88 32.26 -11.60 -72.87
N ARG A 89 31.54 -11.31 -73.95
CA ARG A 89 30.37 -10.42 -73.92
C ARG A 89 29.24 -10.99 -73.07
N ASP A 90 28.97 -12.29 -73.16
CA ASP A 90 27.96 -12.95 -72.33
C ASP A 90 28.36 -12.96 -70.84
N GLU A 91 29.63 -13.22 -70.53
CA GLU A 91 30.17 -13.11 -69.17
C GLU A 91 30.04 -11.68 -68.62
N LEU A 92 30.39 -10.66 -69.42
CA LEU A 92 30.24 -9.26 -69.04
C LEU A 92 28.77 -8.88 -68.82
N ALA A 93 27.85 -9.39 -69.66
CA ALA A 93 26.42 -9.13 -69.50
C ALA A 93 25.88 -9.74 -68.18
N LYS A 94 26.31 -10.96 -67.83
CA LYS A 94 25.96 -11.60 -66.55
C LYS A 94 26.51 -10.82 -65.36
N LEU A 95 27.79 -10.47 -65.38
CA LEU A 95 28.43 -9.68 -64.32
C LEU A 95 27.79 -8.30 -64.17
N ALA A 96 27.40 -7.65 -65.27
CA ALA A 96 26.70 -6.38 -65.23
C ALA A 96 25.32 -6.51 -64.58
N GLU A 97 24.58 -7.59 -64.86
CA GLU A 97 23.28 -7.83 -64.22
C GLU A 97 23.45 -8.15 -62.73
N GLU A 98 24.40 -9.00 -62.36
CA GLU A 98 24.75 -9.24 -60.96
C GLU A 98 25.13 -7.93 -60.24
N GLY A 99 25.93 -7.07 -60.89
CA GLY A 99 26.26 -5.74 -60.39
C GLY A 99 25.03 -4.88 -60.13
N ARG A 100 24.08 -4.83 -61.08
CA ARG A 100 22.81 -4.11 -60.91
C ARG A 100 21.97 -4.67 -59.77
N THR A 101 21.88 -6.00 -59.65
CA THR A 101 21.13 -6.61 -58.53
C THR A 101 21.76 -6.24 -57.19
N LYS A 102 23.09 -6.29 -57.07
CA LYS A 102 23.81 -5.90 -55.85
C LYS A 102 23.61 -4.42 -55.53
N ILE A 103 23.67 -3.53 -56.52
CA ILE A 103 23.39 -2.10 -56.33
C ILE A 103 21.98 -1.90 -55.78
N ARG A 104 20.96 -2.55 -56.36
CA ARG A 104 19.59 -2.49 -55.84
C ARG A 104 19.48 -3.00 -54.40
N THR A 105 20.19 -4.08 -54.05
CA THR A 105 20.19 -4.58 -52.66
C THR A 105 20.86 -3.61 -51.70
N VAL A 106 21.92 -2.91 -52.13
CA VAL A 106 22.58 -1.87 -51.31
C VAL A 106 21.63 -0.69 -51.11
N GLU A 107 20.96 -0.23 -52.17
CA GLU A 107 19.97 0.84 -52.09
C GLU A 107 18.80 0.48 -51.15
N ASP A 108 18.28 -0.75 -51.21
CA ASP A 108 17.23 -1.23 -50.30
C ASP A 108 17.73 -1.30 -48.84
N LEU A 109 18.94 -1.80 -48.62
CA LEU A 109 19.55 -1.84 -47.29
C LEU A 109 19.82 -0.43 -46.73
N ASP A 110 20.25 0.51 -47.55
CA ASP A 110 20.46 1.90 -47.16
C ASP A 110 19.14 2.59 -46.81
N ALA A 111 18.08 2.35 -47.60
CA ALA A 111 16.73 2.84 -47.32
C ALA A 111 16.19 2.27 -46.00
N ARG A 112 16.34 0.95 -45.76
CA ARG A 112 16.00 0.32 -44.48
C ARG A 112 16.82 0.87 -43.32
N GLY A 113 18.13 1.09 -43.54
CA GLY A 113 19.01 1.71 -42.56
C GLY A 113 18.57 3.13 -42.20
N ALA A 114 18.15 3.93 -43.17
CA ALA A 114 17.60 5.26 -42.95
C ALA A 114 16.28 5.22 -42.17
N ASP A 115 15.35 4.32 -42.52
CA ASP A 115 14.08 4.13 -41.80
C ASP A 115 14.32 3.70 -40.34
N LEU A 116 15.22 2.74 -40.11
CA LEU A 116 15.56 2.30 -38.76
C LEU A 116 16.19 3.41 -37.92
N ARG A 117 17.10 4.22 -38.49
CA ARG A 117 17.68 5.38 -37.80
C ARG A 117 16.62 6.43 -37.46
N ALA A 118 15.67 6.69 -38.38
CA ALA A 118 14.56 7.60 -38.12
C ALA A 118 13.63 7.11 -37.00
N ARG A 119 13.31 5.81 -37.00
CA ARG A 119 12.52 5.18 -35.92
C ARG A 119 13.25 5.22 -34.58
N LEU A 120 14.56 4.98 -34.57
CA LEU A 120 15.37 5.08 -33.35
C LEU A 120 15.34 6.51 -32.80
N ALA A 121 15.58 7.52 -33.63
CA ALA A 121 15.51 8.92 -33.22
C ALA A 121 14.11 9.29 -32.66
N GLN A 122 13.04 8.82 -33.31
CA GLN A 122 11.67 9.03 -32.81
C GLN A 122 11.45 8.36 -31.44
N ARG A 123 11.99 7.16 -31.24
CA ARG A 123 11.86 6.43 -29.97
C ARG A 123 12.70 7.07 -28.87
N GLU A 124 13.89 7.56 -29.18
CA GLU A 124 14.73 8.33 -28.26
C GLU A 124 14.00 9.61 -27.81
N GLU A 125 13.37 10.34 -28.74
CA GLU A 125 12.55 11.52 -28.40
C GLU A 125 11.35 11.16 -27.51
N GLN A 126 10.68 10.04 -27.78
CA GLN A 126 9.59 9.55 -26.94
C GLN A 126 10.08 9.14 -25.54
N LEU A 127 11.24 8.50 -25.44
CA LEU A 127 11.87 8.14 -24.16
C LEU A 127 12.26 9.39 -23.38
N GLU A 128 12.78 10.42 -24.04
CA GLU A 128 13.09 11.69 -23.38
C GLU A 128 11.82 12.39 -22.86
N LYS A 129 10.76 12.45 -23.67
CA LYS A 129 9.47 13.04 -23.26
C LYS A 129 8.87 12.29 -22.06
N THR A 130 8.80 10.96 -22.13
CA THR A 130 8.27 10.13 -21.03
C THR A 130 9.17 10.18 -19.80
N GLY A 131 10.49 10.30 -19.96
CA GLY A 131 11.43 10.55 -18.87
C GLY A 131 11.17 11.88 -18.17
N GLN A 132 10.99 12.96 -18.94
CA GLN A 132 10.63 14.26 -18.38
C GLN A 132 9.27 14.25 -17.68
N GLU A 133 8.27 13.56 -18.24
CA GLU A 133 6.96 13.38 -17.59
C GLU A 133 7.10 12.60 -16.28
N LEU A 134 7.88 11.52 -16.26
CA LEU A 134 8.15 10.73 -15.07
C LEU A 134 8.82 11.60 -13.98
N ASP A 135 9.83 12.38 -14.32
CA ASP A 135 10.50 13.24 -13.35
C ASP A 135 9.59 14.36 -12.83
N ARG A 136 8.72 14.92 -13.68
CA ARG A 136 7.67 15.86 -13.24
C ARG A 136 6.69 15.20 -12.26
N THR A 137 6.23 13.99 -12.56
CA THR A 137 5.30 13.25 -11.66
C THR A 137 5.97 12.85 -10.35
N ARG A 138 7.25 12.46 -10.37
CA ARG A 138 8.04 12.22 -9.16
C ARG A 138 8.14 13.46 -8.29
N GLN A 139 8.51 14.61 -8.86
CA GLN A 139 8.55 15.87 -8.13
C GLN A 139 7.18 16.27 -7.56
N GLN A 140 6.09 15.97 -8.26
CA GLN A 140 4.74 16.19 -7.74
C GLN A 140 4.44 15.25 -6.57
N LEU A 141 4.80 13.98 -6.66
CA LEU A 141 4.64 13.01 -5.58
C LEU A 141 5.45 13.39 -4.35
N ASP A 142 6.70 13.84 -4.51
CA ASP A 142 7.53 14.31 -3.40
C ASP A 142 6.91 15.52 -2.71
N LYS A 143 6.38 16.48 -3.48
CA LYS A 143 5.63 17.63 -2.93
C LYS A 143 4.39 17.18 -2.17
N ARG A 144 3.62 16.24 -2.71
CA ARG A 144 2.45 15.67 -2.03
C ARG A 144 2.84 14.89 -0.78
N GLY A 145 3.98 14.20 -0.79
CA GLY A 145 4.56 13.53 0.37
C GLY A 145 4.85 14.51 1.49
N HIS A 146 5.52 15.62 1.20
CA HIS A 146 5.77 16.69 2.17
C HIS A 146 4.48 17.36 2.66
N GLU A 147 3.51 17.61 1.79
CA GLU A 147 2.19 18.14 2.19
C GLU A 147 1.47 17.17 3.15
N LEU A 148 1.55 15.86 2.91
CA LEU A 148 0.96 14.83 3.78
C LEU A 148 1.68 14.75 5.13
N GLU A 149 3.01 14.79 5.15
CA GLU A 149 3.80 14.85 6.39
C GLU A 149 3.46 16.09 7.21
N GLU A 150 3.33 17.25 6.56
CA GLU A 150 2.94 18.49 7.22
C GLU A 150 1.52 18.38 7.80
N MET A 151 0.56 17.86 7.03
CA MET A 151 -0.81 17.65 7.49
C MET A 151 -0.89 16.63 8.63
N GLN A 152 -0.09 15.56 8.59
CA GLN A 152 0.01 14.59 9.67
C GLN A 152 0.59 15.22 10.94
N SER A 153 1.63 16.07 10.81
CA SER A 153 2.19 16.81 11.96
C SER A 153 1.19 17.79 12.57
N LYS A 154 0.36 18.45 11.74
CA LYS A 154 -0.73 19.31 12.20
C LYS A 154 -1.80 18.51 12.93
N LEU A 155 -2.16 17.33 12.40
CA LEU A 155 -3.17 16.46 13.01
C LEU A 155 -2.68 15.92 14.36
N THR A 156 -1.44 15.43 14.46
CA THR A 156 -0.89 14.97 15.74
C THR A 156 -0.80 16.10 16.75
N ARG A 157 -0.44 17.31 16.32
CA ARG A 157 -0.47 18.49 17.18
C ARG A 157 -1.89 18.79 17.69
N ILE A 158 -2.88 18.86 16.81
CA ILE A 158 -4.29 19.12 17.19
C ILE A 158 -4.80 18.01 18.12
N GLN A 159 -4.42 16.76 17.86
CA GLN A 159 -4.78 15.63 18.71
C GLN A 159 -4.16 15.77 20.10
N ASN A 160 -2.88 16.11 20.21
CA ASN A 160 -2.22 16.36 21.49
C ASN A 160 -2.84 17.56 22.24
N GLU A 161 -3.19 18.63 21.53
CA GLU A 161 -3.90 19.79 22.10
C GLU A 161 -5.29 19.38 22.61
N SER A 162 -6.03 18.55 21.87
CA SER A 162 -7.33 18.01 22.28
C SER A 162 -7.21 17.08 23.49
N ASP A 163 -6.20 16.22 23.53
CA ASP A 163 -5.95 15.34 24.67
C ASP A 163 -5.55 16.14 25.92
N SER A 164 -4.75 17.21 25.75
CA SER A 164 -4.45 18.17 26.82
C SER A 164 -5.72 18.85 27.34
N HIS A 165 -6.58 19.37 26.45
CA HIS A 165 -7.86 19.96 26.85
C HIS A 165 -8.78 18.94 27.54
N ARG A 166 -8.77 17.68 27.13
CA ARG A 166 -9.54 16.61 27.77
C ARG A 166 -9.04 16.34 29.19
N ILE A 167 -7.72 16.30 29.39
CA ILE A 167 -7.11 16.16 30.73
C ILE A 167 -7.48 17.36 31.60
N GLU A 168 -7.41 18.58 31.07
CA GLU A 168 -7.81 19.79 31.78
C GLU A 168 -9.30 19.77 32.15
N LEU A 169 -10.18 19.35 31.25
CA LEU A 169 -11.61 19.21 31.52
C LEU A 169 -11.87 18.17 32.62
N VAL A 170 -11.20 17.02 32.59
CA VAL A 170 -11.32 16.00 33.65
C VAL A 170 -10.79 16.53 34.99
N ALA A 171 -9.68 17.27 35.00
CA ALA A 171 -9.15 17.90 36.21
C ALA A 171 -10.10 18.97 36.77
N LYS A 172 -10.70 19.79 35.90
CA LYS A 172 -11.72 20.78 36.28
C LYS A 172 -12.99 20.11 36.78
N GLN A 173 -13.43 19.02 36.15
CA GLN A 173 -14.58 18.24 36.62
C GLN A 173 -14.31 17.62 37.99
N THR A 174 -13.14 17.02 38.20
CA THR A 174 -12.75 16.47 39.50
C THR A 174 -12.70 17.57 40.57
N SER A 175 -12.23 18.77 40.21
CA SER A 175 -12.24 19.93 41.12
C SER A 175 -13.67 20.41 41.42
N LEU A 176 -14.58 20.36 40.45
CA LEU A 176 -16.00 20.66 40.67
C LEU A 176 -16.67 19.61 41.56
N ASP A 177 -16.35 18.33 41.38
CA ASP A 177 -16.85 17.24 42.20
C ASP A 177 -16.34 17.38 43.65
N ASP A 178 -15.05 17.70 43.85
CA ASP A 178 -14.50 18.00 45.18
C ASP A 178 -15.18 19.22 45.84
N VAL A 179 -15.38 20.31 45.09
CA VAL A 179 -16.13 21.48 45.60
C VAL A 179 -17.59 21.10 45.91
N SER A 180 -18.22 20.28 45.08
CA SER A 180 -19.57 19.78 45.31
C SER A 180 -19.66 18.91 46.57
N ASP A 181 -18.66 18.06 46.82
CA ASP A 181 -18.54 17.27 48.04
C ASP A 181 -18.30 18.16 49.27
N GLN A 182 -17.46 19.20 49.15
CA GLN A 182 -17.26 20.20 50.20
C GLN A 182 -18.55 20.97 50.52
N VAL A 183 -19.31 21.36 49.49
CA VAL A 183 -20.63 22.00 49.66
C VAL A 183 -21.60 21.05 50.36
N SER A 184 -21.68 19.80 49.91
CA SER A 184 -22.54 18.78 50.51
C SER A 184 -22.17 18.50 51.98
N ALA A 185 -20.88 18.42 52.28
CA ALA A 185 -20.37 18.26 53.65
C ALA A 185 -20.65 19.51 54.50
N ALA A 186 -20.50 20.71 53.95
CA ALA A 186 -20.83 21.96 54.63
C ALA A 186 -22.33 22.06 54.90
N GLU A 187 -23.19 21.65 53.97
CA GLU A 187 -24.65 21.58 54.14
C GLU A 187 -25.04 20.56 55.20
N ALA A 188 -24.41 19.38 55.23
CA ALA A 188 -24.63 18.37 56.26
C ALA A 188 -24.21 18.89 57.64
N ARG A 189 -23.04 19.54 57.74
CA ARG A 189 -22.60 20.23 58.97
C ARG A 189 -23.57 21.32 59.39
N ARG A 190 -24.04 22.14 58.45
CA ARG A 190 -25.05 23.18 58.69
C ARG A 190 -26.33 22.57 59.24
N LYS A 191 -26.81 21.46 58.67
CA LYS A 191 -28.01 20.75 59.14
C LYS A 191 -27.81 20.11 60.51
N SER A 192 -26.62 19.54 60.80
CA SER A 192 -26.28 19.02 62.13
C SER A 192 -26.31 20.15 63.17
N LEU A 193 -25.64 21.27 62.88
CA LEU A 193 -25.64 22.45 63.74
C LEU A 193 -27.04 23.05 63.91
N GLU A 194 -27.86 23.09 62.86
CA GLU A 194 -29.28 23.47 62.97
C GLU A 194 -30.04 22.50 63.88
N GLY A 195 -29.80 21.20 63.76
CA GLY A 195 -30.33 20.16 64.64
C GLY A 195 -29.93 20.39 66.10
N GLU A 196 -28.64 20.57 66.37
CA GLU A 196 -28.08 20.90 67.69
C GLU A 196 -28.68 22.18 68.24
N VAL A 197 -28.84 23.23 67.43
CA VAL A 197 -29.50 24.48 67.85
C VAL A 197 -30.97 24.23 68.19
N THR A 198 -31.69 23.39 67.45
CA THR A 198 -33.08 23.05 67.78
C THR A 198 -33.19 22.21 69.05
N GLU A 199 -32.27 21.27 69.26
CA GLU A 199 -32.21 20.46 70.48
C GLU A 199 -31.84 21.32 71.68
N LEU A 200 -30.81 22.17 71.58
CA LEU A 200 -30.44 23.13 72.60
C LEU A 200 -31.62 24.06 72.93
N ARG A 201 -32.33 24.57 71.93
CA ARG A 201 -33.56 25.35 72.16
C ARG A 201 -34.64 24.54 72.88
N ALA A 202 -34.82 23.26 72.55
CA ALA A 202 -35.75 22.39 73.26
C ALA A 202 -35.31 22.12 74.70
N THR A 203 -34.02 21.91 74.95
CA THR A 203 -33.47 21.76 76.30
C THR A 203 -33.58 23.04 77.11
N VAL A 204 -33.36 24.22 76.51
CA VAL A 204 -33.56 25.51 77.16
C VAL A 204 -35.03 25.67 77.54
N LYS A 205 -35.97 25.39 76.62
CA LYS A 205 -37.41 25.40 76.95
C LYS A 205 -37.78 24.42 78.05
N ARG A 206 -37.19 23.22 78.06
CA ARG A 206 -37.42 22.22 79.11
C ARG A 206 -36.86 22.70 80.46
N LEU A 207 -35.64 23.23 80.48
CA LEU A 207 -35.04 23.81 81.68
C LEU A 207 -35.82 25.03 82.19
N GLU A 208 -36.35 25.86 81.29
CA GLU A 208 -37.26 26.96 81.63
C GLU A 208 -38.56 26.44 82.26
N ALA A 209 -39.14 25.38 81.71
CA ALA A 209 -40.33 24.72 82.26
C ALA A 209 -40.05 24.05 83.62
N ASP A 210 -38.90 23.39 83.78
CA ASP A 210 -38.45 22.78 85.03
C ASP A 210 -38.18 23.86 86.09
N LEU A 211 -37.58 24.99 85.70
CA LEU A 211 -37.39 26.15 86.56
C LEU A 211 -38.73 26.80 86.93
N ALA A 212 -39.69 26.87 86.01
CA ALA A 212 -41.04 27.34 86.29
C ALA A 212 -41.77 26.40 87.27
N SER A 213 -41.65 25.08 87.08
CA SER A 213 -42.19 24.07 87.99
C SER A 213 -41.50 24.09 89.37
N ALA A 214 -40.18 24.28 89.41
CA ALA A 214 -39.44 24.43 90.65
C ALA A 214 -39.82 25.73 91.38
N LYS A 215 -40.03 26.83 90.65
CA LYS A 215 -40.56 28.09 91.20
C LYS A 215 -42.00 27.93 91.71
N ALA A 216 -42.85 27.19 91.00
CA ALA A 216 -44.22 26.89 91.45
C ALA A 216 -44.21 26.02 92.71
N ARG A 217 -43.37 24.97 92.77
CA ARG A 217 -43.14 24.17 93.98
C ARG A 217 -42.56 24.99 95.12
N GLY A 218 -41.69 25.96 94.81
CA GLY A 218 -41.18 26.95 95.75
C GLY A 218 -42.31 27.79 96.32
N ARG A 219 -43.17 28.37 95.47
CA ARG A 219 -44.37 29.11 95.89
C ARG A 219 -45.33 28.26 96.72
N ASP A 220 -45.59 27.02 96.32
CA ASP A 220 -46.44 26.11 97.08
C ASP A 220 -45.82 25.75 98.44
N ALA A 221 -44.49 25.62 98.52
CA ALA A 221 -43.79 25.40 99.77
C ALA A 221 -43.81 26.66 100.66
N GLU A 222 -43.73 27.84 100.06
CA GLU A 222 -43.80 29.14 100.73
C GLU A 222 -45.22 29.40 101.25
N GLU A 223 -46.27 29.10 100.46
CA GLU A 223 -47.66 29.11 100.92
C GLU A 223 -47.91 28.09 102.03
N ARG A 224 -47.32 26.88 101.95
CA ARG A 224 -47.41 25.90 103.05
C ARG A 224 -46.71 26.43 104.30
N ALA A 225 -45.56 27.09 104.15
CA ALA A 225 -44.84 27.72 105.25
C ALA A 225 -45.68 28.85 105.89
N GLU A 226 -46.34 29.70 105.09
CA GLU A 226 -47.27 30.72 105.57
C GLU A 226 -48.52 30.12 106.25
N ARG A 227 -49.09 29.04 105.72
CA ARG A 227 -50.19 28.31 106.36
C ARG A 227 -49.76 27.69 107.70
N THR A 228 -48.56 27.13 107.79
CA THR A 228 -48.03 26.67 109.09
C THR A 228 -47.71 27.83 110.02
N ARG A 229 -47.32 29.00 109.50
CA ARG A 229 -47.03 30.19 110.29
C ARG A 229 -48.31 30.79 110.88
N THR A 230 -49.39 30.82 110.10
CA THR A 230 -50.71 31.25 110.56
C THR A 230 -51.35 30.25 111.53
N LEU A 231 -51.18 28.95 111.30
CA LEU A 231 -51.56 27.93 112.28
C LEU A 231 -50.78 28.04 113.60
N ASN A 232 -49.47 28.33 113.54
CA ASN A 232 -48.68 28.59 114.74
C ASN A 232 -49.14 29.87 115.47
N SER A 233 -49.47 30.96 114.76
CA SER A 233 -49.98 32.16 115.43
C SER A 233 -51.36 31.91 116.09
N GLN A 234 -52.21 31.07 115.48
CA GLN A 234 -53.49 30.66 116.06
C GLN A 234 -53.30 29.74 117.28
N LEU A 235 -52.23 28.95 117.33
CA LEU A 235 -51.88 28.15 118.50
C LEU A 235 -51.29 29.01 119.63
N GLU A 236 -50.50 30.04 119.30
CA GLU A 236 -50.00 31.03 120.26
C GLU A 236 -51.15 31.85 120.88
N GLU A 237 -52.15 32.26 120.09
CA GLU A 237 -53.34 32.98 120.60
C GLU A 237 -54.22 32.12 121.52
N ASN A 238 -54.30 30.80 121.25
CA ASN A 238 -54.99 29.84 122.13
C ASN A 238 -54.22 29.54 123.42
N LEU A 239 -52.87 29.64 123.42
CA LEU A 239 -52.04 29.54 124.63
C LEU A 239 -52.16 30.79 125.52
N GLU A 240 -52.23 31.99 124.94
CA GLU A 240 -52.46 33.24 125.69
C GLU A 240 -53.89 33.33 126.29
N ALA A 241 -54.88 32.66 125.70
CA ALA A 241 -56.22 32.51 126.27
C ALA A 241 -56.29 31.46 127.40
N GLY A 242 -55.40 30.46 127.37
CA GLY A 242 -55.24 29.46 128.44
C GLY A 242 -54.56 30.01 129.69
N GLU A 243 -53.53 30.85 129.53
CA GLU A 243 -52.77 31.44 130.64
C GLU A 243 -53.58 32.47 131.45
N ARG A 244 -54.59 33.11 130.84
CA ARG A 244 -55.52 34.01 131.55
C ARG A 244 -56.57 33.29 132.41
N ASN A 245 -56.76 31.98 132.23
CA ASN A 245 -57.72 31.16 133.00
C ASN A 245 -57.11 30.37 134.17
N VAL A 246 -55.77 30.35 134.31
CA VAL A 246 -55.07 29.64 135.41
C VAL A 246 -54.86 30.50 136.66
N SER A 247 -55.19 31.80 136.61
CA SER A 247 -55.01 32.73 137.75
C SER A 247 -56.25 32.98 138.62
N ARG A 248 -57.37 32.24 138.46
CA ARG A 248 -58.60 32.47 139.26
C ARG A 248 -59.29 31.28 139.90
N LEU A 249 -58.79 30.05 139.79
CA LEU A 249 -59.42 28.89 140.46
C LEU A 249 -58.38 28.07 141.24
N ARG A 250 -57.78 28.72 142.24
CA ARG A 250 -57.01 28.10 143.32
C ARG A 250 -57.76 28.12 144.65
N ALA A 251 -59.09 28.07 144.64
CA ALA A 251 -59.89 28.00 145.85
C ALA A 251 -61.01 26.94 145.73
N ALA A 252 -60.78 25.86 146.47
CA ALA A 252 -61.72 24.86 146.98
C ALA A 252 -62.25 23.76 146.02
N GLY A 253 -61.91 22.51 146.35
CA GLY A 253 -62.97 21.55 146.72
C GLY A 253 -63.12 20.27 145.89
N LEU A 254 -62.18 19.34 146.07
CA LEU A 254 -62.33 17.89 146.33
C LEU A 254 -63.30 16.97 145.53
N SER A 255 -62.63 15.88 145.10
CA SER A 255 -63.00 14.46 145.13
C SER A 255 -63.71 13.79 143.93
N GLU A 256 -62.87 13.11 143.15
CA GLU A 256 -62.69 11.64 143.13
C GLU A 256 -63.67 10.75 142.33
N ASP A 257 -63.03 10.08 141.36
CA ASP A 257 -63.19 8.74 140.82
C ASP A 257 -64.50 8.27 140.18
N GLU A 258 -64.44 8.13 138.85
CA GLU A 258 -65.09 7.02 138.17
C GLU A 258 -64.24 6.46 137.01
N SER A 259 -64.03 5.15 137.11
CA SER A 259 -63.21 4.30 136.28
C SER A 259 -63.89 3.86 134.98
N SER A 260 -63.05 3.57 133.98
CA SER A 260 -63.21 2.40 133.10
C SER A 260 -64.53 2.27 132.34
N ASN A 261 -64.70 3.03 131.25
CA ASN A 261 -65.55 2.63 130.12
C ASN A 261 -65.23 3.34 128.77
N GLU A 262 -64.02 3.87 128.59
CA GLU A 262 -63.64 4.62 127.37
C GLU A 262 -62.71 3.82 126.42
N LEU A 263 -62.19 2.68 126.88
CA LEU A 263 -61.26 1.85 126.10
C LEU A 263 -61.95 0.92 125.08
N THR A 264 -63.27 0.76 125.16
CA THR A 264 -64.05 -0.08 124.21
C THR A 264 -64.54 0.70 123.00
N ARG A 265 -64.47 2.04 123.01
CA ARG A 265 -64.94 2.92 121.92
C ARG A 265 -63.85 3.18 120.86
N LEU A 266 -62.58 3.20 121.26
CA LEU A 266 -61.45 3.52 120.38
C LEU A 266 -61.06 2.38 119.42
N LEU A 267 -61.47 1.14 119.69
CA LEU A 267 -61.18 -0.02 118.82
C LEU A 267 -62.14 -0.10 117.61
N MET A 268 -63.33 0.53 117.72
CA MET A 268 -64.32 0.58 116.63
C MET A 268 -64.02 1.70 115.62
N GLU A 269 -63.22 2.70 116.02
CA GLU A 269 -62.84 3.83 115.17
C GLU A 269 -61.66 3.50 114.24
N GLU A 270 -60.76 2.60 114.66
CA GLU A 270 -59.64 2.11 113.85
C GLU A 270 -60.08 1.17 112.72
N ARG A 271 -61.14 0.37 112.89
CA ARG A 271 -61.72 -0.44 111.79
C ARG A 271 -62.38 0.38 110.69
N LYS A 272 -62.83 1.61 110.98
CA LYS A 272 -63.36 2.53 109.95
C LYS A 272 -62.27 3.20 109.12
N ARG A 273 -61.00 3.15 109.57
CA ARG A 273 -59.85 3.72 108.85
C ARG A 273 -59.27 2.73 107.85
N THR A 274 -59.42 1.43 108.05
CA THR A 274 -58.96 0.39 107.12
C THR A 274 -59.82 0.30 105.85
N ASP A 275 -61.14 0.44 105.97
CA ASP A 275 -62.06 0.30 104.82
C ASP A 275 -61.98 1.50 103.83
N LYS A 276 -61.47 2.66 104.28
CA LYS A 276 -61.28 3.84 103.41
C LYS A 276 -60.03 3.73 102.54
N LEU A 277 -59.00 3.01 102.98
CA LEU A 277 -57.75 2.86 102.24
C LEU A 277 -57.84 1.78 101.15
N GLU A 278 -58.77 0.84 101.26
CA GLU A 278 -59.03 -0.19 100.25
C GLU A 278 -59.84 0.36 99.05
N ALA A 279 -60.63 1.43 99.25
CA ALA A 279 -61.41 2.09 98.21
C ALA A 279 -60.57 2.97 97.24
N ASP A 280 -59.41 3.46 97.68
CA ASP A 280 -58.53 4.31 96.87
C ASP A 280 -57.57 3.50 95.98
N LEU A 281 -57.31 2.23 96.32
CA LEU A 281 -56.46 1.32 95.52
C LEU A 281 -57.17 0.81 94.26
N ALA A 282 -58.50 0.68 94.28
CA ALA A 282 -59.31 0.30 93.12
C ALA A 282 -59.51 1.43 92.07
N ARG A 283 -59.25 2.69 92.43
CA ARG A 283 -59.36 3.83 91.50
C ARG A 283 -58.07 4.10 90.71
N ALA A 284 -56.93 3.56 91.16
CA ALA A 284 -55.64 3.71 90.50
C ALA A 284 -55.43 2.71 89.35
N THR A 285 -56.07 1.54 89.38
CA THR A 285 -55.97 0.50 88.33
C THR A 285 -56.76 0.83 87.06
N LEU A 286 -57.86 1.58 87.19
CA LEU A 286 -58.70 2.01 86.05
C LEU A 286 -58.09 3.12 85.18
N ARG A 287 -57.05 3.82 85.65
CA ARG A 287 -56.34 4.87 84.89
C ARG A 287 -55.17 4.34 84.05
N MET A 288 -54.67 3.14 84.35
CA MET A 288 -53.55 2.52 83.66
C MET A 288 -53.97 1.86 82.33
N GLU A 289 -55.24 1.45 82.21
CA GLU A 289 -55.77 0.73 81.04
C GLU A 289 -56.04 1.66 79.83
N THR A 290 -56.39 2.92 80.09
CA THR A 290 -56.66 3.95 79.06
C THR A 290 -55.41 4.49 78.34
N ILE A 291 -54.20 4.12 78.78
CA ILE A 291 -52.93 4.62 78.20
C ILE A 291 -52.32 3.61 77.19
N LEU A 292 -52.90 2.42 77.03
CA LEU A 292 -52.36 1.38 76.12
C LEU A 292 -53.07 1.29 74.75
N THR A 293 -54.02 2.18 74.45
CA THR A 293 -54.87 2.11 73.22
C THR A 293 -54.70 3.26 72.23
N ASP A 294 -53.53 3.91 72.17
CA ASP A 294 -53.25 4.95 71.16
C ASP A 294 -51.89 4.75 70.46
N ALA A 295 -51.79 3.67 69.69
CA ALA A 295 -50.70 3.43 68.75
C ALA A 295 -51.28 3.31 67.32
N SER A 296 -51.18 4.38 66.51
CA SER A 296 -51.58 4.36 65.11
C SER A 296 -50.85 5.39 64.21
N ASN A 297 -50.28 4.86 63.11
CA ASN A 297 -50.27 5.41 61.74
C ASN A 297 -49.18 6.33 61.16
N GLU A 298 -48.15 6.80 61.87
CA GLU A 298 -47.20 7.74 61.23
C GLU A 298 -45.99 7.07 60.54
N ASN A 299 -45.52 5.93 61.05
CA ASN A 299 -44.28 5.30 60.55
C ASN A 299 -44.44 4.49 59.25
N VAL A 300 -45.64 3.99 58.96
CA VAL A 300 -45.93 3.19 57.75
C VAL A 300 -45.99 4.06 56.50
N SER A 301 -46.54 5.27 56.62
CA SER A 301 -46.61 6.26 55.54
C SER A 301 -45.21 6.70 55.07
N LYS A 302 -44.31 6.99 56.02
CA LYS A 302 -42.93 7.40 55.71
C LYS A 302 -42.15 6.29 55.01
N ALA A 303 -42.27 5.03 55.45
CA ALA A 303 -41.62 3.89 54.81
C ALA A 303 -42.10 3.67 53.35
N MET A 304 -43.40 3.82 53.09
CA MET A 304 -43.99 3.65 51.76
C MET A 304 -43.50 4.72 50.76
N THR A 305 -43.27 5.95 51.23
CA THR A 305 -42.79 7.06 50.37
C THR A 305 -41.32 6.90 49.97
N VAL A 306 -40.47 6.40 50.88
CA VAL A 306 -39.04 6.14 50.60
C VAL A 306 -38.89 5.01 49.58
N LEU A 307 -39.62 3.92 49.76
CA LEU A 307 -39.63 2.77 48.83
C LEU A 307 -40.11 3.15 47.42
N ASN A 308 -41.10 4.03 47.30
CA ASN A 308 -41.55 4.51 45.99
C ASN A 308 -40.53 5.42 45.29
N LYS A 309 -39.75 6.20 46.06
CA LYS A 309 -38.67 7.03 45.52
C LYS A 309 -37.50 6.18 45.01
N GLU A 310 -37.06 5.19 45.78
CA GLU A 310 -36.02 4.25 45.37
C GLU A 310 -36.42 3.43 44.13
N LYS A 311 -37.69 3.01 44.05
CA LYS A 311 -38.23 2.30 42.88
C LYS A 311 -38.25 3.16 41.61
N SER A 312 -38.49 4.47 41.76
CA SER A 312 -38.43 5.43 40.65
C SER A 312 -37.00 5.64 40.16
N GLU A 313 -36.05 5.82 41.09
CA GLU A 313 -34.63 6.01 40.78
C GLU A 313 -34.02 4.77 40.11
N LEU A 314 -34.36 3.56 40.61
CA LEU A 314 -33.93 2.30 40.01
C LEU A 314 -34.53 2.10 38.61
N ARG A 315 -35.79 2.46 38.38
CA ARG A 315 -36.39 2.45 37.02
C ARG A 315 -35.71 3.43 36.08
N GLY A 316 -35.30 4.60 36.58
CA GLY A 316 -34.51 5.57 35.83
C GLY A 316 -33.17 4.97 35.39
N LYS A 317 -32.41 4.42 36.34
CA LYS A 317 -31.12 3.76 36.07
C LYS A 317 -31.26 2.56 35.13
N LEU A 318 -32.32 1.77 35.26
CA LEU A 318 -32.56 0.64 34.36
C LEU A 318 -32.83 1.11 32.94
N LYS A 319 -33.55 2.23 32.77
CA LYS A 319 -33.84 2.82 31.45
C LYS A 319 -32.58 3.41 30.80
N THR A 320 -31.71 4.08 31.56
CA THR A 320 -30.43 4.60 31.05
C THR A 320 -29.49 3.46 30.66
N ILE A 321 -29.35 2.44 31.51
CA ILE A 321 -28.51 1.27 31.20
C ILE A 321 -29.06 0.50 29.99
N THR A 322 -30.38 0.40 29.81
CA THR A 322 -30.94 -0.22 28.59
C THR A 322 -30.65 0.61 27.34
N ALA A 323 -30.72 1.94 27.43
CA ALA A 323 -30.42 2.83 26.30
C ALA A 323 -28.92 2.80 25.94
N GLU A 324 -28.05 2.77 26.95
CA GLU A 324 -26.60 2.58 26.76
C GLU A 324 -26.30 1.21 26.16
N ARG A 325 -26.93 0.14 26.64
CA ARG A 325 -26.78 -1.21 26.08
C ARG A 325 -27.25 -1.29 24.64
N ASP A 326 -28.36 -0.63 24.29
CA ASP A 326 -28.85 -0.60 22.91
C ASP A 326 -27.93 0.24 22.00
N ALA A 327 -27.39 1.37 22.49
CA ALA A 327 -26.42 2.19 21.77
C ALA A 327 -25.07 1.47 21.57
N LEU A 328 -24.57 0.76 22.59
CA LEU A 328 -23.36 -0.08 22.47
C LEU A 328 -23.59 -1.28 21.54
N LYS A 329 -24.79 -1.87 21.54
CA LYS A 329 -25.09 -2.96 20.62
C LYS A 329 -25.11 -2.47 19.17
N GLN A 330 -25.67 -1.29 18.93
CA GLN A 330 -25.70 -0.67 17.61
C GLN A 330 -24.28 -0.28 17.12
N SER A 331 -23.40 0.20 18.01
CA SER A 331 -22.01 0.49 17.64
C SER A 331 -21.18 -0.77 17.39
N VAL A 332 -21.48 -1.89 18.07
CA VAL A 332 -20.85 -3.20 17.80
C VAL A 332 -21.32 -3.77 16.47
N ASP A 333 -22.62 -3.66 16.15
CA ASP A 333 -23.17 -4.11 14.87
C ASP A 333 -22.61 -3.28 13.69
N ASP A 334 -22.46 -1.96 13.85
CA ASP A 334 -21.82 -1.09 12.85
C ASP A 334 -20.33 -1.42 12.64
N LEU A 335 -19.61 -1.80 13.70
CA LEU A 335 -18.21 -2.21 13.62
C LEU A 335 -18.07 -3.61 12.98
N ALA A 336 -19.01 -4.53 13.25
CA ALA A 336 -19.08 -5.82 12.59
C ALA A 336 -19.38 -5.71 11.08
N MET A 337 -20.23 -4.76 10.70
CA MET A 337 -20.56 -4.52 9.29
C MET A 337 -19.40 -3.87 8.52
N ARG A 338 -18.65 -2.95 9.15
CA ARG A 338 -17.45 -2.33 8.56
C ARG A 338 -16.31 -3.33 8.38
N SER A 339 -16.04 -4.14 9.39
CA SER A 339 -15.00 -5.18 9.31
C SER A 339 -15.36 -6.30 8.33
N GLY A 340 -16.64 -6.68 8.21
CA GLY A 340 -17.09 -7.67 7.23
C GLY A 340 -16.95 -7.20 5.78
N ALA A 341 -17.24 -5.92 5.49
CA ALA A 341 -17.13 -5.35 4.15
C ALA A 341 -15.66 -5.18 3.71
N GLU A 342 -14.79 -4.70 4.59
CA GLU A 342 -13.35 -4.59 4.31
C GLU A 342 -12.72 -5.97 4.04
N TRP A 343 -13.14 -7.00 4.77
CA TRP A 343 -12.60 -8.35 4.61
C TRP A 343 -13.11 -9.08 3.35
N GLU A 344 -14.24 -8.68 2.78
CA GLU A 344 -14.69 -9.16 1.47
C GLU A 344 -13.97 -8.46 0.32
N ASP A 345 -13.74 -7.16 0.42
CA ASP A 345 -13.05 -6.40 -0.62
C ASP A 345 -11.56 -6.76 -0.66
N GLU A 346 -10.90 -6.93 0.49
CA GLU A 346 -9.53 -7.47 0.54
C GLU A 346 -9.43 -8.88 -0.04
N ARG A 347 -10.46 -9.71 0.13
CA ARG A 347 -10.49 -11.07 -0.46
C ARG A 347 -10.69 -11.03 -1.97
N LYS A 348 -11.54 -10.13 -2.49
CA LYS A 348 -11.70 -9.93 -3.94
C LYS A 348 -10.43 -9.37 -4.56
N GLU A 349 -9.79 -8.38 -3.93
CA GLU A 349 -8.52 -7.82 -4.39
C GLU A 349 -7.39 -8.85 -4.34
N ASN A 350 -7.30 -9.65 -3.27
CA ASN A 350 -6.34 -10.76 -3.20
C ASN A 350 -6.59 -11.81 -4.28
N ALA A 351 -7.85 -12.12 -4.60
CA ALA A 351 -8.18 -13.07 -5.67
C ALA A 351 -7.74 -12.54 -7.04
N VAL A 352 -8.01 -11.27 -7.34
CA VAL A 352 -7.58 -10.61 -8.58
C VAL A 352 -6.05 -10.51 -8.64
N LEU A 353 -5.38 -10.22 -7.52
CA LEU A 353 -3.92 -10.16 -7.46
C LEU A 353 -3.30 -11.53 -7.72
N ARG A 354 -3.85 -12.60 -7.12
CA ARG A 354 -3.41 -13.98 -7.37
C ARG A 354 -3.62 -14.39 -8.82
N GLU A 355 -4.74 -14.00 -9.44
CA GLU A 355 -4.98 -14.26 -10.86
C GLU A 355 -3.95 -13.56 -11.75
N ARG A 356 -3.68 -12.27 -11.51
CA ARG A 356 -2.66 -11.50 -12.24
C ARG A 356 -1.25 -12.05 -12.04
N MET A 357 -0.91 -12.46 -10.82
CA MET A 357 0.38 -13.10 -10.54
C MET A 357 0.51 -14.44 -11.26
N ASN A 358 -0.55 -15.25 -11.28
CA ASN A 358 -0.55 -16.52 -12.02
C ASN A 358 -0.45 -16.29 -13.53
N ASP A 359 -1.10 -15.28 -14.09
CA ASP A 359 -0.97 -14.91 -15.50
C ASP A 359 0.43 -14.42 -15.86
N LEU A 360 1.02 -13.60 -14.99
CA LEU A 360 2.38 -13.10 -15.18
C LEU A 360 3.39 -14.24 -15.10
N ALA A 361 3.25 -15.11 -14.10
CA ALA A 361 4.07 -16.31 -13.95
C ALA A 361 3.94 -17.22 -15.18
N ALA A 362 2.72 -17.43 -15.70
CA ALA A 362 2.48 -18.22 -16.91
C ALA A 362 3.17 -17.62 -18.14
N ARG A 363 3.14 -16.30 -18.32
CA ARG A 363 3.79 -15.62 -19.45
C ARG A 363 5.31 -15.67 -19.35
N VAL A 364 5.87 -15.45 -18.16
CA VAL A 364 7.33 -15.49 -17.95
C VAL A 364 7.87 -16.91 -18.13
N THR A 365 7.17 -17.91 -17.61
CA THR A 365 7.53 -19.33 -17.79
C THR A 365 7.36 -19.80 -19.24
N ALA A 366 6.30 -19.37 -19.93
CA ALA A 366 6.15 -19.64 -21.36
C ALA A 366 7.24 -18.96 -22.21
N MET A 367 7.62 -17.72 -21.88
CA MET A 367 8.68 -16.97 -22.56
C MET A 367 10.05 -17.60 -22.33
N THR A 368 10.37 -18.03 -21.10
CA THR A 368 11.63 -18.72 -20.77
C THR A 368 11.70 -20.08 -21.45
N ALA A 369 10.61 -20.86 -21.45
CA ALA A 369 10.54 -22.11 -22.21
C ALA A 369 10.73 -21.90 -23.73
N ALA A 370 10.22 -20.80 -24.29
CA ALA A 370 10.45 -20.45 -25.69
C ALA A 370 11.90 -20.03 -25.99
N MET A 371 12.60 -19.42 -25.03
CA MET A 371 14.01 -19.04 -25.16
C MET A 371 14.97 -20.23 -24.99
N GLU A 372 14.63 -21.18 -24.12
CA GLU A 372 15.44 -22.39 -23.85
C GLU A 372 15.30 -23.47 -24.94
N GLY A 373 14.22 -23.43 -25.75
CA GLY A 373 14.01 -24.36 -26.86
C GLY A 373 13.49 -25.73 -26.41
N PRO A 374 13.56 -26.76 -27.28
CA PRO A 374 12.93 -28.06 -27.04
C PRO A 374 13.51 -28.85 -25.85
N ASP A 375 14.72 -28.54 -25.39
CA ASP A 375 15.40 -29.22 -24.28
C ASP A 375 15.16 -28.55 -22.90
N SER A 376 14.17 -27.65 -22.80
CA SER A 376 13.85 -26.98 -21.52
C SER A 376 13.28 -27.96 -20.48
N PRO A 377 13.80 -27.97 -19.23
CA PRO A 377 13.24 -28.73 -18.11
C PRO A 377 11.77 -28.39 -17.79
N ILE A 378 11.29 -27.23 -18.25
CA ILE A 378 9.92 -26.76 -18.05
C ILE A 378 8.93 -27.62 -18.87
N SER A 379 9.33 -28.10 -20.05
CA SER A 379 8.52 -28.98 -20.89
C SER A 379 8.26 -30.32 -20.20
N ASP A 380 9.28 -30.93 -19.60
CA ASP A 380 9.17 -32.18 -18.84
C ASP A 380 8.26 -32.05 -17.60
N ILE A 381 8.30 -30.88 -16.93
CA ILE A 381 7.45 -30.58 -15.78
C ILE A 381 5.99 -30.38 -16.22
N LEU A 382 5.77 -29.71 -17.35
CA LEU A 382 4.43 -29.52 -17.93
C LEU A 382 3.81 -30.82 -18.43
N GLU A 383 4.60 -31.78 -18.91
CA GLU A 383 4.12 -33.11 -19.29
C GLU A 383 3.74 -33.98 -18.06
N LYS A 384 4.49 -33.84 -16.95
CA LYS A 384 4.19 -34.54 -15.69
C LYS A 384 3.06 -33.90 -14.89
N ALA A 385 2.77 -32.62 -15.10
CA ALA A 385 1.69 -31.91 -14.41
C ALA A 385 0.32 -32.42 -14.89
N ALA A 386 -0.47 -32.96 -13.96
CA ALA A 386 -1.83 -33.43 -14.23
C ALA A 386 -2.71 -32.32 -14.86
N LYS A 387 -3.46 -32.67 -15.90
CA LYS A 387 -4.42 -31.78 -16.55
C LYS A 387 -5.70 -31.71 -15.71
N ASP A 388 -6.22 -30.52 -15.47
CA ASP A 388 -7.43 -30.34 -14.65
C ASP A 388 -8.65 -30.98 -15.34
N PRO A 389 -9.40 -31.90 -14.67
CA PRO A 389 -10.60 -32.52 -15.23
C PRO A 389 -11.75 -31.53 -15.50
N SER A 390 -11.67 -30.30 -14.96
CA SER A 390 -12.74 -29.30 -15.03
C SER A 390 -12.71 -28.45 -16.30
N GLY A 391 -11.60 -28.45 -17.06
CA GLY A 391 -11.49 -27.73 -18.35
C GLY A 391 -11.44 -26.20 -18.28
N ASP A 392 -11.60 -25.60 -17.10
CA ASP A 392 -11.69 -24.14 -16.91
C ASP A 392 -10.34 -23.39 -17.02
N GLY A 393 -9.23 -24.07 -17.29
CA GLY A 393 -7.92 -23.41 -17.49
C GLY A 393 -7.40 -22.68 -16.25
N ASN A 394 -7.85 -23.09 -15.06
CA ASN A 394 -7.56 -22.40 -13.80
C ASN A 394 -6.19 -22.75 -13.20
N THR A 395 -5.51 -23.77 -13.74
CA THR A 395 -4.17 -24.12 -13.28
C THR A 395 -3.10 -23.34 -14.05
N LEU A 396 -2.00 -23.04 -13.36
CA LEU A 396 -0.84 -22.37 -13.96
C LEU A 396 -0.28 -23.15 -15.16
N ALA A 397 -0.27 -24.48 -15.08
CA ALA A 397 0.22 -25.37 -16.14
C ALA A 397 -0.65 -25.30 -17.41
N ASP A 398 -1.98 -25.23 -17.27
CA ASP A 398 -2.89 -25.10 -18.41
C ASP A 398 -2.74 -23.75 -19.12
N ARG A 399 -2.55 -22.66 -18.36
CA ARG A 399 -2.30 -21.32 -18.92
C ARG A 399 -0.97 -21.26 -19.69
N ILE A 400 0.07 -21.93 -19.19
CA ILE A 400 1.37 -22.01 -19.89
C ILE A 400 1.24 -22.80 -21.20
N ARG A 401 0.54 -23.94 -21.21
CA ARG A 401 0.29 -24.72 -22.44
C ARG A 401 -0.49 -23.91 -23.47
N ALA A 402 -1.55 -23.22 -23.06
CA ALA A 402 -2.35 -22.37 -23.95
C ALA A 402 -1.52 -21.24 -24.59
N LEU A 403 -0.60 -20.63 -23.84
CA LEU A 403 0.31 -19.60 -24.37
C LEU A 403 1.36 -20.17 -25.32
N GLN A 404 1.90 -21.36 -25.04
CA GLN A 404 2.84 -22.04 -25.95
C GLN A 404 2.16 -22.46 -27.26
N ASP A 405 0.92 -22.97 -27.19
CA ASP A 405 0.14 -23.34 -28.37
C ASP A 405 -0.19 -22.09 -29.21
N ALA A 406 -0.60 -20.99 -28.59
CA ALA A 406 -0.82 -19.71 -29.28
C ALA A 406 0.45 -19.15 -29.93
N ALA A 407 1.61 -19.32 -29.30
CA ALA A 407 2.90 -18.90 -29.85
C ALA A 407 3.33 -19.78 -31.04
N ARG A 408 3.10 -21.10 -30.97
CA ARG A 408 3.35 -22.04 -32.08
C ARG A 408 2.46 -21.74 -33.29
N VAL A 409 1.18 -21.46 -33.07
CA VAL A 409 0.24 -21.08 -34.14
C VAL A 409 0.69 -19.79 -34.83
N LYS A 410 1.16 -18.79 -34.08
CA LYS A 410 1.71 -17.54 -34.65
C LYS A 410 3.03 -17.70 -35.40
N GLN A 411 3.81 -18.74 -35.14
CA GLN A 411 5.05 -19.03 -35.88
C GLN A 411 4.80 -19.85 -37.15
N ALA A 412 3.65 -20.53 -37.24
CA ALA A 412 3.26 -21.35 -38.39
C ALA A 412 2.46 -20.58 -39.47
N THR A 413 1.92 -19.41 -39.12
CA THR A 413 1.33 -18.42 -40.04
C THR A 413 2.35 -17.39 -40.45
#